data_AF-A0A9P8PDD7-F1
#
_entry.id   AF-A0A9P8PDD7-F1
#
_cell.length_a   1.000
_cell.length_b   1.000
_cell.length_c   1.000
_cell.angle_alpha   90.00
_cell.angle_beta   90.00
_cell.angle_gamma   90.00
#
_symmetry.space_group_name_H-M   'P 1'
#
loop_
_entity.id
_entity.type
_entity.pdbx_description
1 polymer ?
#
loop_
_entity_poly.entity_id
_entity_poly.type
_entity_poly.pdbx_seq_one_letter_code
_entity_poly.pdbx_strand_id
1 'polypeptide(L)'
;MAYKQAYKRLTKEYKQIQENPPPYILCRPLEENILEWHYVITGPPGTPYENGQYHGLVVFPPEYPFRPPAIKMITPSGRFQVNTRICLSMSDFHEDSWNPSWSVSTIVTGLLSFMTGDEHTTGSVVTSERTKRELALKSRAYNLADANFAHVFPDLVQEYKTYQAPEQPNGQVATPVAHNVDDLQDVQDPEDRVRLQQLKTQTEQHTQPSHPGWGADSRHKRAATGAKRAQFRKKRKFELGRQGANTKIGTKRIHSVRTRGGNVKYRALRIETGNFSWASEGVSRKTRVSGVVYHPSNNELVRTNTLTKSAIVQIDATPFKQYFEQHYGITLGKKAKTAEEETKKSNKLQRKLAARAGESKIEAAVSAQFGSGKLYAAISSRPGQSGRCDGYILEGEELAFYLRRLTAKK
;
A
#
# COMPACT_ATOMS: atom_id res chain seq x y z
N MET A 1 12.09 29.92 16.52
CA MET A 1 13.05 29.92 15.39
C MET A 1 12.54 29.16 14.16
N ALA A 2 11.89 28.00 14.30
CA ALA A 2 11.36 27.20 13.18
C ALA A 2 10.32 27.93 12.30
N TYR A 3 9.32 28.60 12.90
CA TYR A 3 8.27 29.33 12.16
C TYR A 3 8.82 30.39 11.17
N LYS A 4 9.88 31.12 11.56
CA LYS A 4 10.51 32.15 10.71
C LYS A 4 11.18 31.53 9.48
N GLN A 5 11.68 30.30 9.59
CA GLN A 5 12.28 29.57 8.49
C GLN A 5 11.23 29.03 7.52
N ALA A 6 10.15 28.44 8.03
CA ALA A 6 9.01 28.00 7.23
C ALA A 6 8.41 29.17 6.44
N TYR A 7 8.19 30.31 7.09
CA TYR A 7 7.71 31.54 6.46
C TYR A 7 8.62 31.97 5.29
N LYS A 8 9.93 32.05 5.52
CA LYS A 8 10.90 32.46 4.48
C LYS A 8 10.93 31.47 3.30
N ARG A 9 10.84 30.16 3.59
CA ARG A 9 10.81 29.09 2.57
C ARG A 9 9.54 29.20 1.72
N LEU A 10 8.36 29.25 2.34
CA LEU A 10 7.08 29.31 1.66
C LEU A 10 6.89 30.61 0.88
N THR A 11 7.39 31.75 1.39
CA THR A 11 7.39 33.02 0.64
C THR A 11 8.21 32.92 -0.65
N LYS A 12 9.37 32.23 -0.60
CA LYS A 12 10.20 32.02 -1.79
C LYS A 12 9.51 31.09 -2.79
N GLU A 13 8.90 30.01 -2.32
CA GLU A 13 8.16 29.07 -3.19
C GLU A 13 6.94 29.72 -3.83
N TYR A 14 6.26 30.63 -3.13
CA TYR A 14 5.14 31.38 -3.71
C TYR A 14 5.58 32.19 -4.93
N LYS A 15 6.70 32.93 -4.81
CA LYS A 15 7.27 33.67 -5.94
C LYS A 15 7.65 32.75 -7.10
N GLN A 16 8.24 31.59 -6.80
CA GLN A 16 8.62 30.62 -7.83
C GLN A 16 7.39 30.05 -8.58
N ILE A 17 6.29 29.81 -7.87
CA ILE A 17 5.03 29.35 -8.48
C ILE A 17 4.41 30.45 -9.35
N GLN A 18 4.51 31.72 -8.94
CA GLN A 18 4.05 32.85 -9.76
C GLN A 18 4.87 33.01 -11.04
N GLU A 19 6.19 32.85 -10.97
CA GLU A 19 7.09 32.95 -12.13
C GLU A 19 6.96 31.74 -13.07
N ASN A 20 6.80 30.53 -12.52
CA ASN A 20 6.75 29.28 -13.26
C ASN A 20 5.59 28.41 -12.74
N PRO A 21 4.34 28.69 -13.16
CA PRO A 21 3.18 27.96 -12.69
C PRO A 21 3.23 26.49 -13.16
N PRO A 22 3.03 25.51 -12.26
CA PRO A 22 2.96 24.11 -12.65
C PRO A 22 1.74 23.85 -13.55
N PRO A 23 1.86 22.99 -14.57
CA PRO A 23 0.76 22.72 -15.49
C PRO A 23 -0.42 22.11 -14.74
N TYR A 24 -1.63 22.55 -15.10
CA TYR A 24 -2.90 22.10 -14.52
C TYR A 24 -3.08 22.39 -13.02
N ILE A 25 -2.22 23.19 -12.40
CA ILE A 25 -2.20 23.41 -10.96
C ILE A 25 -2.13 24.91 -10.66
N LEU A 26 -3.01 25.38 -9.78
CA LEU A 26 -2.96 26.71 -9.19
C LEU A 26 -2.83 26.58 -7.68
N CYS A 27 -1.93 27.33 -7.06
CA CYS A 27 -1.70 27.29 -5.61
C CYS A 27 -1.58 28.71 -5.05
N ARG A 28 -2.23 28.97 -3.90
CA ARG A 28 -2.15 30.26 -3.20
C ARG A 28 -2.11 30.04 -1.67
N PRO A 29 -1.21 30.73 -0.94
CA PRO A 29 -1.27 30.77 0.51
C PRO A 29 -2.51 31.57 0.96
N LEU A 30 -3.02 31.25 2.14
CA LEU A 30 -3.99 32.09 2.82
C LEU A 30 -3.29 33.36 3.35
N GLU A 31 -3.87 34.53 3.12
CA GLU A 31 -3.26 35.82 3.48
C GLU A 31 -2.98 35.94 4.98
N GLU A 32 -3.90 35.44 5.81
CA GLU A 32 -3.80 35.47 7.28
C GLU A 32 -2.80 34.43 7.82
N ASN A 33 -2.56 33.35 7.07
CA ASN A 33 -1.74 32.23 7.53
C ASN A 33 -0.99 31.57 6.37
N ILE A 34 0.28 31.96 6.21
CA ILE A 34 1.15 31.38 5.16
C ILE A 34 1.40 29.88 5.32
N LEU A 35 1.10 29.25 6.47
CA LEU A 35 1.22 27.81 6.63
C LEU A 35 0.03 27.04 6.04
N GLU A 36 -1.03 27.74 5.67
CA GLU A 36 -2.22 27.17 5.03
C GLU A 36 -2.24 27.58 3.56
N TRP A 37 -2.24 26.58 2.67
CA TRP A 37 -2.22 26.80 1.23
C TRP A 37 -3.38 26.09 0.59
N HIS A 38 -4.11 26.81 -0.25
CA HIS A 38 -5.12 26.22 -1.10
C HIS A 38 -4.55 25.94 -2.49
N TYR A 39 -5.01 24.85 -3.09
CA TYR A 39 -4.68 24.52 -4.46
C TYR A 39 -5.94 24.17 -5.25
N VAL A 40 -5.86 24.32 -6.57
CA VAL A 40 -6.84 23.87 -7.54
C VAL A 40 -6.12 23.02 -8.57
N ILE A 41 -6.58 21.79 -8.74
CA ILE A 41 -6.14 20.89 -9.82
C ILE A 41 -7.18 20.93 -10.93
N THR A 42 -6.77 21.25 -12.15
CA THR A 42 -7.56 21.08 -13.36
C THR A 42 -7.33 19.68 -13.91
N GLY A 43 -8.39 18.93 -14.21
CA GLY A 43 -8.25 17.58 -14.74
C GLY A 43 -7.57 17.55 -16.11
N PRO A 44 -6.45 16.81 -16.29
CA PRO A 44 -5.77 16.72 -17.58
C PRO A 44 -6.65 16.04 -18.64
N PRO A 45 -6.45 16.37 -19.94
CA PRO A 45 -7.19 15.76 -21.04
C PRO A 45 -6.91 14.25 -21.14
N GLY A 46 -7.91 13.48 -21.57
CA GLY A 46 -7.81 12.03 -21.70
C GLY A 46 -7.89 11.26 -20.37
N THR A 47 -8.23 11.94 -19.28
CA THR A 47 -8.44 11.32 -17.96
C THR A 47 -9.91 11.36 -17.56
N PRO A 48 -10.40 10.50 -16.64
CA PRO A 48 -11.77 10.59 -16.12
C PRO A 48 -12.10 11.91 -15.39
N TYR A 49 -11.09 12.76 -15.15
CA TYR A 49 -11.22 14.02 -14.43
C TYR A 49 -11.26 15.24 -15.35
N GLU A 50 -11.09 15.04 -16.67
CA GLU A 50 -11.12 16.08 -17.69
C GLU A 50 -12.33 17.02 -17.50
N ASN A 51 -12.11 18.31 -17.75
CA ASN A 51 -13.06 19.41 -17.52
C ASN A 51 -13.40 19.72 -16.05
N GLY A 52 -12.97 18.89 -15.09
CA GLY A 52 -13.13 19.15 -13.66
C GLY A 52 -12.08 20.11 -13.07
N GLN A 53 -12.44 20.80 -11.99
CA GLN A 53 -11.55 21.62 -11.17
C GLN A 53 -11.71 21.27 -9.69
N TYR A 54 -10.64 20.82 -9.06
CA TYR A 54 -10.66 20.24 -7.71
C TYR A 54 -9.86 21.11 -6.74
N HIS A 55 -10.57 21.76 -5.83
CA HIS A 55 -10.02 22.54 -4.74
C HIS A 55 -9.60 21.63 -3.58
N GLY A 56 -8.46 21.95 -2.98
CA GLY A 56 -7.97 21.28 -1.78
C GLY A 56 -7.05 22.17 -0.95
N LEU A 57 -6.50 21.56 0.10
CA LEU A 57 -5.77 22.24 1.15
C LEU A 57 -4.47 21.50 1.49
N VAL A 58 -3.37 22.25 1.61
CA VAL A 58 -2.10 21.81 2.18
C VAL A 58 -1.83 22.61 3.45
N VAL A 59 -1.66 21.91 4.57
CA VAL A 59 -1.37 22.51 5.88
C VAL A 59 0.06 22.18 6.28
N PHE A 60 0.92 23.18 6.30
CA PHE A 60 2.34 23.06 6.63
C PHE A 60 2.58 23.17 8.15
N PRO A 61 3.43 22.31 8.73
CA PRO A 61 3.84 22.48 10.12
C PRO A 61 4.82 23.67 10.27
N PRO A 62 4.94 24.27 11.47
CA PRO A 62 5.93 25.32 11.74
C PRO A 62 7.38 24.90 11.48
N GLU A 63 7.67 23.60 11.46
CA GLU A 63 8.97 23.00 11.17
C GLU A 63 9.24 22.77 9.67
N TYR A 64 8.32 23.13 8.77
CA TYR A 64 8.54 23.02 7.32
C TYR A 64 9.79 23.80 6.88
N PRO A 65 10.69 23.25 6.04
CA PRO A 65 10.56 22.02 5.25
C PRO A 65 11.13 20.76 5.92
N PHE A 66 11.44 20.75 7.21
CA PHE A 66 11.99 19.57 7.89
C PHE A 66 10.93 18.56 8.34
N ARG A 67 9.65 18.98 8.36
CA ARG A 67 8.51 18.07 8.52
C ARG A 67 7.54 18.19 7.34
N PRO A 68 6.88 17.08 6.95
CA PRO A 68 5.91 17.04 5.87
C PRO A 68 4.60 17.79 6.21
N PRO A 69 3.88 18.31 5.20
CA PRO A 69 2.54 18.87 5.40
C PRO A 69 1.43 17.81 5.40
N ALA A 70 0.25 18.20 5.89
CA ALA A 70 -0.98 17.44 5.70
C ALA A 70 -1.72 17.90 4.43
N ILE A 71 -2.28 16.97 3.66
CA ILE A 71 -2.95 17.26 2.38
C ILE A 71 -4.40 16.77 2.44
N LYS A 72 -5.36 17.57 1.93
CA LYS A 72 -6.79 17.24 1.90
C LYS A 72 -7.42 17.68 0.58
N MET A 73 -8.37 16.89 0.06
CA MET A 73 -9.23 17.30 -1.05
C MET A 73 -10.55 17.83 -0.51
N ILE A 74 -11.02 19.00 -0.97
CA ILE A 74 -12.30 19.58 -0.54
C ILE A 74 -13.38 19.26 -1.58
N THR A 75 -13.07 19.42 -2.87
CA THR A 75 -14.01 19.11 -3.95
C THR A 75 -14.16 17.58 -4.13
N PRO A 76 -15.39 17.05 -4.22
CA PRO A 76 -15.62 15.65 -4.52
C PRO A 76 -15.03 15.26 -5.89
N SER A 77 -14.03 14.39 -5.87
CA SER A 77 -13.36 13.89 -7.10
C SER A 77 -13.72 12.44 -7.46
N GLY A 78 -14.39 11.73 -6.56
CA GLY A 78 -14.58 10.27 -6.67
C GLY A 78 -13.30 9.46 -6.44
N ARG A 79 -12.16 10.13 -6.21
CA ARG A 79 -10.85 9.52 -5.97
C ARG A 79 -10.40 9.62 -4.52
N PHE A 80 -10.69 10.75 -3.88
CA PHE A 80 -10.37 11.01 -2.48
C PHE A 80 -11.64 11.35 -1.72
N GLN A 81 -11.72 10.91 -0.47
CA GLN A 81 -12.75 11.28 0.47
C GLN A 81 -12.54 12.75 0.86
N VAL A 82 -13.59 13.55 0.72
CA VAL A 82 -13.54 14.99 0.99
C VAL A 82 -13.19 15.27 2.46
N ASN A 83 -12.43 16.32 2.69
CA ASN A 83 -12.00 16.80 4.02
C ASN A 83 -11.21 15.78 4.87
N THR A 84 -10.79 14.66 4.27
CA THR A 84 -9.97 13.63 4.92
C THR A 84 -8.51 13.82 4.56
N ARG A 85 -7.60 13.60 5.53
CA ARG A 85 -6.15 13.63 5.29
C ARG A 85 -5.76 12.51 4.32
N ILE A 86 -5.03 12.86 3.27
CA ILE A 86 -4.57 11.94 2.23
C ILE A 86 -3.16 11.48 2.58
N CYS A 87 -2.96 10.16 2.66
CA CYS A 87 -1.65 9.58 2.91
C CYS A 87 -0.85 9.46 1.60
N LEU A 88 0.24 10.19 1.48
CA LEU A 88 1.18 10.09 0.37
C LEU A 88 2.62 10.05 0.93
N SER A 89 3.61 9.59 0.16
CA SER A 89 5.03 9.59 0.59
C SER A 89 5.59 10.99 0.92
N MET A 90 4.86 12.05 0.56
CA MET A 90 5.13 13.46 0.77
C MET A 90 4.17 14.11 1.79
N SER A 91 3.49 13.32 2.62
CA SER A 91 2.51 13.78 3.62
C SER A 91 2.90 13.45 5.06
N ASP A 92 2.19 14.05 6.02
CA ASP A 92 2.36 13.90 7.47
C ASP A 92 2.30 12.45 8.00
N PHE A 93 1.78 11.50 7.23
CA PHE A 93 1.77 10.08 7.59
C PHE A 93 3.15 9.40 7.53
N HIS A 94 4.13 10.01 6.85
CA HIS A 94 5.44 9.40 6.60
C HIS A 94 6.61 10.36 6.85
N GLU A 95 6.85 10.71 8.12
CA GLU A 95 8.02 11.53 8.51
C GLU A 95 9.35 10.91 8.04
N ASP A 96 9.48 9.58 8.04
CA ASP A 96 10.72 8.87 7.66
C ASP A 96 11.04 8.90 6.16
N SER A 97 10.02 9.08 5.29
CA SER A 97 10.23 9.18 3.82
C SER A 97 10.21 10.62 3.32
N TRP A 98 9.99 11.58 4.21
CA TRP A 98 9.94 12.99 3.86
C TRP A 98 11.33 13.50 3.45
N ASN A 99 11.37 14.26 2.36
CA ASN A 99 12.58 14.93 1.90
C ASN A 99 12.34 16.45 1.88
N PRO A 100 13.12 17.27 2.62
CA PRO A 100 12.99 18.74 2.61
C PRO A 100 13.18 19.43 1.23
N SER A 101 13.55 18.65 0.21
CA SER A 101 13.63 19.09 -1.19
C SER A 101 12.26 19.18 -1.87
N TRP A 102 11.20 18.57 -1.32
CA TRP A 102 9.83 18.75 -1.80
C TRP A 102 9.38 20.21 -1.60
N SER A 103 8.93 20.85 -2.68
CA SER A 103 8.33 22.18 -2.69
C SER A 103 6.81 22.07 -2.84
N VAL A 104 6.08 23.14 -2.55
CA VAL A 104 4.61 23.22 -2.71
C VAL A 104 4.21 22.75 -4.13
N SER A 105 4.92 23.21 -5.16
CA SER A 105 4.66 22.82 -6.55
C SER A 105 4.85 21.31 -6.75
N THR A 106 5.97 20.73 -6.31
CA THR A 106 6.21 19.29 -6.51
C THR A 106 5.28 18.42 -5.69
N ILE A 107 4.84 18.88 -4.51
CA ILE A 107 3.83 18.18 -3.68
C ILE A 107 2.49 18.07 -4.41
N VAL A 108 1.98 19.19 -4.95
CA VAL A 108 0.68 19.20 -5.65
C VAL A 108 0.77 18.50 -7.01
N THR A 109 1.91 18.60 -7.71
CA THR A 109 2.18 17.80 -8.93
C THR A 109 2.20 16.31 -8.62
N GLY A 110 2.82 15.91 -7.49
CA GLY A 110 2.76 14.55 -6.99
C GLY A 110 1.31 14.11 -6.75
N LEU A 111 0.51 14.92 -6.05
CA LEU A 111 -0.91 14.64 -5.82
C LEU A 111 -1.70 14.45 -7.11
N LEU A 112 -1.49 15.29 -8.13
CA LEU A 112 -2.13 15.13 -9.45
C LEU A 112 -1.76 13.78 -10.09
N SER A 113 -0.49 13.39 -10.05
CA SER A 113 -0.05 12.06 -10.54
C SER A 113 -0.76 10.92 -9.81
N PHE A 114 -0.97 11.04 -8.50
CA PHE A 114 -1.72 10.04 -7.70
C PHE A 114 -3.22 10.06 -7.98
N MET A 115 -3.77 11.22 -8.37
CA MET A 115 -5.17 11.39 -8.72
C MET A 115 -5.53 10.62 -9.99
N THR A 116 -4.64 10.66 -10.99
CA THR A 116 -4.79 9.96 -12.27
C THR A 116 -4.43 8.47 -12.23
N GLY A 117 -3.84 7.99 -11.13
CA GLY A 117 -3.52 6.58 -10.91
C GLY A 117 -4.57 5.81 -10.08
N ASP A 118 -4.41 4.48 -10.04
CA ASP A 118 -5.29 3.54 -9.33
C ASP A 118 -4.74 3.06 -7.97
N GLU A 119 -3.73 3.76 -7.45
CA GLU A 119 -3.04 3.35 -6.22
C GLU A 119 -3.93 3.52 -4.98
N HIS A 120 -3.98 2.50 -4.11
CA HIS A 120 -4.80 2.60 -2.90
C HIS A 120 -4.04 3.37 -1.81
N THR A 121 -4.68 4.38 -1.23
CA THR A 121 -4.14 5.11 -0.08
C THR A 121 -5.22 5.47 0.95
N THR A 122 -4.82 5.81 2.18
CA THR A 122 -5.72 6.35 3.21
C THR A 122 -6.42 7.60 2.68
N GLY A 123 -7.74 7.61 2.80
CA GLY A 123 -8.58 8.67 2.23
C GLY A 123 -8.92 8.48 0.75
N SER A 124 -8.53 7.37 0.10
CA SER A 124 -8.98 7.06 -1.26
C SER A 124 -10.39 6.44 -1.29
N VAL A 125 -11.14 6.75 -2.35
CA VAL A 125 -12.45 6.15 -2.66
C VAL A 125 -12.34 5.45 -4.02
N VAL A 126 -13.07 4.34 -4.17
CA VAL A 126 -13.17 3.62 -5.45
C VAL A 126 -14.55 3.91 -6.03
N THR A 127 -14.58 4.61 -7.16
CA THR A 127 -15.79 4.92 -7.92
C THR A 127 -15.60 4.55 -9.39
N SER A 128 -16.71 4.40 -10.12
CA SER A 128 -16.67 4.15 -11.56
C SER A 128 -16.14 5.37 -12.32
N GLU A 129 -15.56 5.19 -13.52
CA GLU A 129 -15.15 6.32 -14.35
C GLU A 129 -16.32 7.25 -14.70
N ARG A 130 -17.53 6.69 -14.89
CA ARG A 130 -18.74 7.48 -15.13
C ARG A 130 -18.99 8.43 -13.97
N THR A 131 -18.93 7.94 -12.73
CA THR A 131 -19.09 8.76 -11.52
C THR A 131 -18.02 9.86 -11.43
N LYS A 132 -16.75 9.55 -11.77
CA LYS A 132 -15.67 10.55 -11.79
C LYS A 132 -15.95 11.66 -12.82
N ARG A 133 -16.41 11.29 -14.03
CA ARG A 133 -16.80 12.25 -15.08
C ARG A 133 -18.00 13.12 -14.66
N GLU A 134 -19.01 12.53 -14.04
CA GLU A 134 -20.16 13.27 -13.51
C GLU A 134 -19.76 14.26 -12.41
N LEU A 135 -18.85 13.86 -11.51
CA LEU A 135 -18.29 14.75 -10.48
C LEU A 135 -17.40 15.84 -11.08
N ALA A 136 -16.65 15.53 -12.14
CA ALA A 136 -15.84 16.51 -12.87
C ALA A 136 -16.73 17.64 -13.42
N LEU A 137 -17.87 17.32 -14.03
CA LEU A 137 -18.82 18.31 -14.54
C LEU A 137 -19.42 19.19 -13.42
N LYS A 138 -19.66 18.62 -12.23
CA LYS A 138 -20.25 19.33 -11.08
C LYS A 138 -19.23 20.10 -10.24
N SER A 139 -17.93 19.84 -10.43
CA SER A 139 -16.86 20.34 -9.56
C SER A 139 -16.79 21.87 -9.45
N ARG A 140 -16.95 22.60 -10.56
CA ARG A 140 -16.94 24.06 -10.57
C ARG A 140 -18.10 24.66 -9.78
N ALA A 141 -19.31 24.10 -9.94
CA ALA A 141 -20.49 24.53 -9.19
C ALA A 141 -20.33 24.26 -7.69
N TYR A 142 -19.71 23.13 -7.32
CA TYR A 142 -19.38 22.82 -5.93
C TYR A 142 -18.41 23.86 -5.35
N ASN A 143 -17.35 24.22 -6.08
CA ASN A 143 -16.37 25.20 -5.62
C ASN A 143 -16.98 26.60 -5.42
N LEU A 144 -17.94 27.02 -6.26
CA LEU A 144 -18.66 28.29 -6.08
C LEU A 144 -19.45 28.37 -4.78
N ALA A 145 -19.89 27.23 -4.25
CA ALA A 145 -20.63 27.16 -2.99
C ALA A 145 -19.70 27.25 -1.76
N ASP A 146 -18.39 27.08 -1.93
CA ASP A 146 -17.42 27.17 -0.82
C ASP A 146 -16.91 28.61 -0.65
N ALA A 147 -17.18 29.20 0.52
CA ALA A 147 -16.75 30.55 0.88
C ALA A 147 -15.23 30.70 0.88
N ASN A 148 -14.49 29.67 1.30
CA ASN A 148 -13.02 29.71 1.31
C ASN A 148 -12.45 29.69 -0.10
N PHE A 149 -13.06 28.92 -1.02
CA PHE A 149 -12.69 28.94 -2.42
C PHE A 149 -12.90 30.33 -3.02
N ALA A 150 -14.05 30.95 -2.76
CA ALA A 150 -14.37 32.27 -3.28
C ALA A 150 -13.44 33.37 -2.75
N HIS A 151 -13.00 33.26 -1.50
CA HIS A 151 -12.04 34.18 -0.90
C HIS A 151 -10.65 34.04 -1.51
N VAL A 152 -10.15 32.82 -1.71
CA VAL A 152 -8.76 32.57 -2.15
C VAL A 152 -8.59 32.64 -3.68
N PHE A 153 -9.63 32.32 -4.45
CA PHE A 153 -9.62 32.31 -5.92
C PHE A 153 -10.73 33.18 -6.54
N PRO A 154 -10.76 34.50 -6.28
CA PRO A 154 -11.80 35.40 -6.79
C PRO A 154 -11.81 35.50 -8.32
N ASP A 155 -10.65 35.38 -8.95
CA ASP A 155 -10.46 35.31 -10.41
C ASP A 155 -11.13 34.08 -11.02
N LEU A 156 -10.99 32.89 -10.42
CA LEU A 156 -11.68 31.68 -10.88
C LEU A 156 -13.20 31.78 -10.67
N VAL A 157 -13.65 32.41 -9.59
CA VAL A 157 -15.08 32.67 -9.38
C VAL A 157 -15.63 33.58 -10.49
N GLN A 158 -14.89 34.62 -10.87
CA GLN A 158 -15.27 35.49 -11.97
C GLN A 158 -15.30 34.73 -13.30
N GLU A 159 -14.26 33.92 -13.58
CA GLU A 159 -14.19 33.06 -14.77
C GLU A 159 -15.40 32.12 -14.85
N TYR A 160 -15.71 31.39 -13.78
CA TYR A 160 -16.84 30.47 -13.73
C TYR A 160 -18.18 31.17 -13.92
N LYS A 161 -18.35 32.41 -13.42
CA LYS A 161 -19.57 33.20 -13.61
C LYS A 161 -19.74 33.68 -15.05
N THR A 162 -18.63 33.95 -15.75
CA THR A 162 -18.64 34.31 -17.17
C THR A 162 -18.73 33.10 -18.11
N TYR A 163 -18.41 31.91 -17.62
CA TYR A 163 -18.41 30.67 -18.40
C TYR A 163 -19.84 30.21 -18.68
N GLN A 164 -20.32 30.42 -19.91
CA GLN A 164 -21.52 29.75 -20.40
C GLN A 164 -21.16 28.32 -20.78
N ALA A 165 -21.81 27.33 -20.17
CA ALA A 165 -21.63 25.94 -20.58
C ALA A 165 -22.00 25.79 -22.06
N PRO A 166 -21.22 25.05 -22.88
CA PRO A 166 -21.67 24.71 -24.22
C PRO A 166 -23.01 23.96 -24.11
N GLU A 167 -24.01 24.38 -24.89
CA GLU A 167 -25.32 23.73 -24.93
C GLU A 167 -25.15 22.23 -25.21
N GLN A 168 -25.70 21.39 -24.33
CA GLN A 168 -25.82 19.97 -24.61
C GLN A 168 -26.91 19.76 -25.67
N PRO A 169 -26.70 18.91 -26.69
CA PRO A 169 -27.73 18.57 -27.65
C PRO A 169 -28.70 17.55 -27.02
N ASN A 170 -29.50 18.00 -26.06
CA ASN A 170 -30.89 17.61 -25.83
C ASN A 170 -31.35 18.23 -24.52
N GLY A 171 -32.41 19.05 -24.58
CA GLY A 171 -32.95 19.76 -23.45
C GLY A 171 -33.44 18.84 -22.33
N GLN A 172 -32.70 18.81 -21.22
CA GLN A 172 -33.26 18.59 -19.89
C GLN A 172 -32.53 19.52 -18.91
N VAL A 173 -33.26 20.52 -18.42
CA VAL A 173 -32.78 21.51 -17.46
C VAL A 173 -32.70 20.86 -16.08
N ALA A 174 -31.50 20.72 -15.52
CA ALA A 174 -31.32 20.25 -14.15
C ALA A 174 -31.40 21.42 -13.16
N THR A 175 -32.53 21.55 -12.47
CA THR A 175 -32.65 22.36 -11.25
C THR A 175 -31.87 21.73 -10.09
N PRO A 176 -31.35 22.52 -9.14
CA PRO A 176 -30.55 22.00 -8.04
C PRO A 176 -31.48 21.40 -6.99
N VAL A 177 -31.63 20.08 -6.98
CA VAL A 177 -32.33 19.37 -5.92
C VAL A 177 -31.30 18.70 -5.02
N ALA A 178 -31.13 19.24 -3.82
CA ALA A 178 -30.46 18.55 -2.73
C ALA A 178 -31.35 17.38 -2.31
N HIS A 179 -31.07 16.15 -2.73
CA HIS A 179 -31.78 14.96 -2.23
C HIS A 179 -30.81 13.85 -1.81
N ASN A 180 -31.03 13.43 -0.56
CA ASN A 180 -30.59 12.14 -0.02
C ASN A 180 -31.11 11.02 -0.92
N VAL A 181 -30.21 10.15 -1.37
CA VAL A 181 -30.52 9.04 -2.26
C VAL A 181 -30.95 7.84 -1.42
N ASP A 182 -32.24 7.51 -1.44
CA ASP A 182 -32.71 6.17 -1.01
C ASP A 182 -33.99 5.62 -1.70
N ASP A 183 -34.60 6.28 -2.68
CA ASP A 183 -35.86 5.75 -3.29
C ASP A 183 -35.76 5.37 -4.79
N LEU A 184 -36.29 4.19 -5.08
CA LEU A 184 -36.18 3.42 -6.33
C LEU A 184 -37.20 3.81 -7.42
N GLN A 185 -37.96 4.88 -7.24
CA GLN A 185 -39.11 5.21 -8.11
C GLN A 185 -38.79 6.16 -9.27
N ASP A 186 -37.61 6.79 -9.31
CA ASP A 186 -37.27 7.80 -10.33
C ASP A 186 -36.46 7.26 -11.53
N VAL A 187 -36.43 5.94 -11.75
CA VAL A 187 -35.69 5.34 -12.88
C VAL A 187 -36.58 5.25 -14.11
N GLN A 188 -36.49 6.27 -14.97
CA GLN A 188 -37.29 6.37 -16.20
C GLN A 188 -36.91 5.32 -17.25
N ASP A 189 -35.67 4.82 -17.27
CA ASP A 189 -35.21 3.84 -18.26
C ASP A 189 -35.50 2.37 -17.83
N PRO A 190 -36.20 1.56 -18.67
CA PRO A 190 -36.51 0.17 -18.38
C PRO A 190 -35.28 -0.70 -18.10
N GLU A 191 -34.15 -0.47 -18.79
CA GLU A 191 -32.95 -1.29 -18.62
C GLU A 191 -32.22 -0.99 -17.31
N ASP A 192 -32.18 0.27 -16.89
CA ASP A 192 -31.59 0.66 -15.61
C ASP A 192 -32.45 0.25 -14.43
N ARG A 193 -33.78 0.14 -14.62
CA ARG A 193 -34.67 -0.47 -13.63
C ARG A 193 -34.43 -1.97 -13.48
N VAL A 194 -34.18 -2.67 -14.59
CA VAL A 194 -33.78 -4.08 -14.59
C VAL A 194 -32.38 -4.24 -13.96
N ARG A 195 -31.42 -3.36 -14.26
CA ARG A 195 -30.10 -3.35 -13.59
C ARG A 195 -30.20 -3.02 -12.12
N LEU A 196 -31.03 -2.06 -11.71
CA LEU A 196 -31.27 -1.71 -10.31
C LEU A 196 -32.08 -2.78 -9.58
N GLN A 197 -32.97 -3.51 -10.24
CA GLN A 197 -33.59 -4.73 -9.71
C GLN A 197 -32.58 -5.87 -9.58
N GLN A 198 -31.64 -6.02 -10.53
CA GLN A 198 -30.52 -6.96 -10.47
C GLN A 198 -29.50 -6.56 -9.38
N LEU A 199 -29.25 -5.26 -9.19
CA LEU A 199 -28.39 -4.70 -8.15
C LEU A 199 -29.09 -4.74 -6.78
N LYS A 200 -30.41 -4.52 -6.69
CA LYS A 200 -31.19 -4.78 -5.48
C LYS A 200 -31.16 -6.26 -5.17
N THR A 201 -31.41 -7.16 -6.12
CA THR A 201 -31.27 -8.60 -5.85
C THR A 201 -29.83 -9.01 -5.53
N GLN A 202 -28.79 -8.34 -6.02
CA GLN A 202 -27.38 -8.56 -5.62
C GLN A 202 -27.05 -7.98 -4.23
N THR A 203 -27.60 -6.82 -3.87
CA THR A 203 -27.41 -6.15 -2.57
C THR A 203 -28.24 -6.85 -1.50
N GLU A 204 -29.44 -7.29 -1.85
CA GLU A 204 -30.25 -8.23 -1.10
C GLU A 204 -29.52 -9.57 -1.02
N GLN A 205 -28.85 -10.11 -2.06
CA GLN A 205 -27.97 -11.29 -1.93
C GLN A 205 -26.75 -11.07 -1.01
N HIS A 206 -26.33 -9.82 -0.82
CA HIS A 206 -25.32 -9.45 0.17
C HIS A 206 -25.89 -9.29 1.60
N THR A 207 -27.22 -9.11 1.71
CA THR A 207 -27.99 -9.05 2.96
C THR A 207 -28.82 -10.34 3.20
N GLN A 208 -28.82 -11.25 2.24
CA GLN A 208 -29.23 -12.64 2.37
C GLN A 208 -28.20 -13.26 3.33
N PRO A 209 -28.61 -14.20 4.19
CA PRO A 209 -27.67 -14.93 5.01
C PRO A 209 -26.59 -15.49 4.08
N SER A 210 -25.37 -14.99 4.27
CA SER A 210 -24.15 -15.37 3.55
C SER A 210 -24.28 -16.75 2.90
N HIS A 211 -24.00 -16.82 1.59
CA HIS A 211 -23.60 -18.07 0.92
C HIS A 211 -23.03 -19.06 1.94
N PRO A 212 -23.58 -20.27 2.11
CA PRO A 212 -23.36 -21.08 3.30
C PRO A 212 -21.87 -21.19 3.63
N GLY A 213 -21.38 -20.38 4.56
CA GLY A 213 -19.95 -20.24 4.81
C GLY A 213 -19.31 -21.60 5.06
N TRP A 214 -18.04 -21.76 4.71
CA TRP A 214 -17.29 -22.97 5.09
C TRP A 214 -17.47 -23.20 6.59
N GLY A 215 -17.97 -24.37 6.98
CA GLY A 215 -18.15 -24.74 8.38
C GLY A 215 -16.97 -25.60 8.82
N ALA A 216 -16.36 -25.26 9.96
CA ALA A 216 -15.33 -26.06 10.60
C ALA A 216 -15.91 -27.16 11.49
N ASP A 217 -17.24 -27.36 11.48
CA ASP A 217 -17.90 -28.41 12.25
C ASP A 217 -17.59 -29.80 11.67
N SER A 218 -17.74 -30.85 12.49
CA SER A 218 -17.54 -32.23 12.06
C SER A 218 -18.84 -32.98 11.78
N ARG A 219 -20.01 -32.34 11.92
CA ARG A 219 -21.31 -33.02 11.89
C ARG A 219 -21.73 -33.38 10.47
N HIS A 220 -21.25 -32.64 9.47
CA HIS A 220 -21.42 -32.99 8.07
C HIS A 220 -20.61 -34.22 7.63
N LYS A 221 -19.56 -34.60 8.39
CA LYS A 221 -18.77 -35.81 8.12
C LYS A 221 -19.46 -37.05 8.70
N ARG A 222 -19.24 -38.20 8.09
CA ARG A 222 -19.73 -39.49 8.60
C ARG A 222 -19.15 -39.79 9.99
N ALA A 223 -19.87 -40.58 10.78
CA ALA A 223 -19.33 -41.11 12.03
C ALA A 223 -18.18 -42.08 11.75
N ALA A 224 -17.38 -42.40 12.77
CA ALA A 224 -16.31 -43.39 12.65
C ALA A 224 -16.83 -44.77 12.19
N THR A 225 -18.06 -45.11 12.56
CA THR A 225 -18.77 -46.32 12.12
C THR A 225 -19.24 -46.28 10.65
N GLY A 226 -19.03 -45.17 9.94
CA GLY A 226 -19.54 -44.94 8.57
C GLY A 226 -20.98 -44.43 8.51
N ALA A 227 -21.70 -44.39 9.64
CA ALA A 227 -23.09 -43.94 9.71
C ALA A 227 -23.25 -42.48 9.22
N LYS A 228 -24.30 -42.24 8.42
CA LYS A 228 -24.69 -40.90 7.97
C LYS A 228 -25.35 -40.17 9.13
N ARG A 229 -24.83 -38.99 9.48
CA ARG A 229 -25.39 -38.15 10.55
C ARG A 229 -26.55 -37.32 10.01
N ALA A 230 -27.66 -37.27 10.77
CA ALA A 230 -28.80 -36.42 10.44
C ALA A 230 -28.44 -34.93 10.63
N GLN A 231 -29.10 -34.06 9.88
CA GLN A 231 -28.95 -32.62 10.05
C GLN A 231 -29.63 -32.17 11.35
N PHE A 232 -28.84 -31.92 12.39
CA PHE A 232 -29.36 -31.49 13.70
C PHE A 232 -29.59 -29.97 13.79
N ARG A 233 -28.76 -29.15 13.13
CA ARG A 233 -28.86 -27.68 13.20
C ARG A 233 -28.37 -27.00 11.94
N LYS A 234 -28.74 -25.72 11.76
CA LYS A 234 -28.15 -24.82 10.76
C LYS A 234 -26.70 -24.47 11.12
N LYS A 235 -25.90 -24.08 10.12
CA LYS A 235 -24.51 -23.61 10.29
C LYS A 235 -24.47 -22.42 11.26
N ARG A 236 -23.46 -22.38 12.14
CA ARG A 236 -23.32 -21.32 13.15
C ARG A 236 -22.08 -20.47 12.89
N LYS A 237 -22.18 -19.16 13.16
CA LYS A 237 -21.10 -18.17 12.92
C LYS A 237 -19.81 -18.49 13.70
N PHE A 238 -19.91 -19.14 14.86
CA PHE A 238 -18.73 -19.53 15.65
C PHE A 238 -17.95 -20.71 15.02
N GLU A 239 -18.52 -21.43 14.06
CA GLU A 239 -17.88 -22.49 13.26
C GLU A 239 -17.42 -21.98 11.89
N LEU A 240 -17.44 -20.67 11.64
CA LEU A 240 -17.13 -20.08 10.34
C LEU A 240 -15.65 -20.24 9.97
N GLY A 241 -15.40 -20.94 8.86
CA GLY A 241 -14.17 -20.91 8.10
C GLY A 241 -14.16 -19.80 7.04
N ARG A 242 -12.97 -19.48 6.54
CA ARG A 242 -12.77 -18.48 5.47
C ARG A 242 -11.85 -19.06 4.41
N GLN A 243 -11.93 -18.53 3.19
CA GLN A 243 -11.00 -18.85 2.11
C GLN A 243 -9.54 -18.64 2.54
N GLY A 244 -8.63 -19.43 1.96
CA GLY A 244 -7.18 -19.27 2.13
C GLY A 244 -6.68 -17.94 1.56
N ALA A 245 -5.49 -17.52 1.99
CA ALA A 245 -4.88 -16.27 1.53
C ALA A 245 -4.15 -16.43 0.19
N ASN A 246 -3.56 -17.61 -0.06
CA ASN A 246 -2.74 -17.91 -1.23
C ASN A 246 -1.68 -16.83 -1.51
N THR A 247 -0.99 -16.38 -0.45
CA THR A 247 -0.01 -15.30 -0.47
C THR A 247 1.05 -15.54 -1.54
N LYS A 248 1.28 -14.55 -2.41
CA LYS A 248 2.29 -14.61 -3.48
C LYS A 248 3.49 -13.73 -3.17
N ILE A 249 4.58 -13.96 -3.90
CA ILE A 249 5.71 -13.02 -3.93
C ILE A 249 5.31 -11.79 -4.75
N GLY A 250 5.62 -10.60 -4.26
CA GLY A 250 5.39 -9.33 -4.99
C GLY A 250 5.18 -8.14 -4.06
N THR A 251 4.86 -6.98 -4.64
CA THR A 251 4.64 -5.73 -3.91
C THR A 251 3.67 -5.94 -2.74
N LYS A 252 4.09 -5.50 -1.55
CA LYS A 252 3.41 -5.78 -0.28
C LYS A 252 1.94 -5.35 -0.33
N ARG A 253 1.02 -6.31 -0.21
CA ARG A 253 -0.43 -6.09 -0.12
C ARG A 253 -1.00 -6.95 0.99
N ILE A 254 -1.56 -6.32 2.01
CA ILE A 254 -2.10 -6.98 3.21
C ILE A 254 -3.50 -6.43 3.48
N HIS A 255 -4.48 -7.31 3.66
CA HIS A 255 -5.84 -6.94 4.05
C HIS A 255 -6.09 -7.29 5.52
N SER A 256 -6.68 -6.37 6.28
CA SER A 256 -7.16 -6.65 7.64
C SER A 256 -8.47 -7.42 7.61
N VAL A 257 -8.61 -8.43 8.47
CA VAL A 257 -9.83 -9.22 8.62
C VAL A 257 -10.27 -9.16 10.08
N ARG A 258 -11.44 -8.57 10.34
CA ARG A 258 -12.07 -8.60 11.68
C ARG A 258 -12.48 -10.03 12.04
N THR A 259 -12.09 -10.46 13.23
CA THR A 259 -12.37 -11.78 13.78
C THR A 259 -13.23 -11.68 15.04
N ARG A 260 -13.54 -12.83 15.67
CA ARG A 260 -14.38 -12.89 16.87
C ARG A 260 -13.73 -12.07 18.00
N GLY A 261 -14.56 -11.33 18.74
CA GLY A 261 -14.11 -10.49 19.85
C GLY A 261 -13.46 -9.17 19.43
N GLY A 262 -13.63 -8.73 18.17
CA GLY A 262 -13.08 -7.45 17.71
C GLY A 262 -11.63 -7.50 17.23
N ASN A 263 -10.90 -8.59 17.52
CA ASN A 263 -9.52 -8.80 17.09
C ASN A 263 -9.35 -8.76 15.57
N VAL A 264 -8.19 -8.31 15.10
CA VAL A 264 -7.85 -8.24 13.67
C VAL A 264 -6.78 -9.27 13.34
N LYS A 265 -6.97 -10.01 12.25
CA LYS A 265 -5.92 -10.81 11.62
C LYS A 265 -5.49 -10.16 10.31
N TYR A 266 -4.21 -10.25 9.98
CA TYR A 266 -3.64 -9.67 8.77
C TYR A 266 -3.46 -10.76 7.72
N ARG A 267 -4.16 -10.62 6.60
CA ARG A 267 -4.10 -11.54 5.47
C ARG A 267 -3.19 -10.96 4.40
N ALA A 268 -1.98 -11.48 4.33
CA ALA A 268 -1.08 -11.17 3.22
C ALA A 268 -1.62 -11.75 1.91
N LEU A 269 -1.68 -10.93 0.87
CA LEU A 269 -1.97 -11.37 -0.50
C LEU A 269 -0.68 -11.39 -1.34
N ARG A 270 0.19 -10.39 -1.13
CA ARG A 270 1.51 -10.30 -1.76
C ARG A 270 2.53 -9.81 -0.74
N ILE A 271 3.70 -10.44 -0.68
CA ILE A 271 4.83 -10.01 0.17
C ILE A 271 6.13 -10.26 -0.59
N GLU A 272 7.03 -9.28 -0.57
CA GLU A 272 8.37 -9.38 -1.19
C GLU A 272 9.51 -9.57 -0.18
N THR A 273 9.33 -9.14 1.07
CA THR A 273 10.37 -9.14 2.10
C THR A 273 9.89 -9.83 3.37
N GLY A 274 10.83 -10.44 4.08
CA GLY A 274 10.60 -11.15 5.33
C GLY A 274 11.75 -10.96 6.31
N ASN A 275 11.50 -11.16 7.60
CA ASN A 275 12.57 -11.23 8.58
C ASN A 275 13.03 -12.68 8.71
N PHE A 276 14.30 -12.94 8.39
CA PHE A 276 14.89 -14.26 8.50
C PHE A 276 15.98 -14.26 9.57
N SER A 277 16.02 -15.32 10.38
CA SER A 277 17.03 -15.51 11.42
C SER A 277 18.10 -16.50 11.00
N TRP A 278 19.37 -16.14 11.21
CA TRP A 278 20.49 -17.06 11.21
C TRP A 278 20.68 -17.55 12.64
N ALA A 279 20.33 -18.81 12.91
CA ALA A 279 20.19 -19.32 14.27
C ALA A 279 21.55 -19.49 14.97
N SER A 280 22.53 -20.11 14.30
CA SER A 280 23.89 -20.28 14.82
C SER A 280 24.58 -18.95 15.17
N GLU A 281 24.35 -17.91 14.36
CA GLU A 281 24.92 -16.57 14.55
C GLU A 281 24.08 -15.65 15.45
N GLY A 282 22.89 -16.08 15.88
CA GLY A 282 22.01 -15.29 16.74
C GLY A 282 21.51 -13.97 16.14
N VAL A 283 21.49 -13.83 14.81
CA VAL A 283 21.14 -12.57 14.11
C VAL A 283 19.89 -12.74 13.26
N SER A 284 19.08 -11.69 13.16
CA SER A 284 17.97 -11.62 12.20
C SER A 284 18.12 -10.42 11.28
N ARG A 285 17.82 -10.61 9.99
CA ARG A 285 17.84 -9.55 8.99
C ARG A 285 16.60 -9.60 8.11
N LYS A 286 16.13 -8.42 7.73
CA LYS A 286 15.11 -8.27 6.71
C LYS A 286 15.74 -8.51 5.34
N THR A 287 15.23 -9.47 4.59
CA THR A 287 15.74 -9.83 3.26
C THR A 287 14.60 -10.00 2.27
N ARG A 288 14.92 -9.92 0.98
CA ARG A 288 13.97 -10.18 -0.11
C ARG A 288 13.83 -11.68 -0.31
N VAL A 289 12.60 -12.15 -0.50
CA VAL A 289 12.29 -13.53 -0.88
C VAL A 289 12.34 -13.63 -2.40
N SER A 290 13.25 -14.44 -2.94
CA SER A 290 13.44 -14.62 -4.38
C SER A 290 12.40 -15.56 -4.99
N GLY A 291 12.07 -16.66 -4.30
CA GLY A 291 11.25 -17.72 -4.89
C GLY A 291 11.03 -18.87 -3.92
N VAL A 292 9.98 -19.66 -4.16
CA VAL A 292 9.72 -20.92 -3.45
C VAL A 292 10.36 -22.05 -4.25
N VAL A 293 11.22 -22.84 -3.62
CA VAL A 293 11.94 -23.94 -4.27
C VAL A 293 11.42 -25.32 -3.90
N TYR A 294 10.84 -25.46 -2.70
CA TYR A 294 10.28 -26.72 -2.23
C TYR A 294 9.12 -26.46 -1.28
N HIS A 295 8.13 -27.34 -1.31
CA HIS A 295 7.02 -27.33 -0.37
C HIS A 295 6.64 -28.76 -0.02
N PRO A 296 6.61 -29.16 1.27
CA PRO A 296 6.36 -30.55 1.66
C PRO A 296 4.92 -30.99 1.35
N SER A 297 3.95 -30.08 1.40
CA SER A 297 2.53 -30.42 1.22
C SER A 297 2.04 -30.51 -0.24
N ASN A 298 2.51 -29.64 -1.15
CA ASN A 298 1.96 -29.56 -2.50
C ASN A 298 2.94 -28.86 -3.47
N ASN A 299 3.21 -29.49 -4.61
CA ASN A 299 4.08 -28.97 -5.67
C ASN A 299 3.51 -27.73 -6.38
N GLU A 300 2.18 -27.56 -6.43
CA GLU A 300 1.54 -26.37 -7.02
C GLU A 300 1.90 -25.09 -6.28
N LEU A 301 2.17 -25.20 -4.97
CA LEU A 301 2.61 -24.06 -4.17
C LEU A 301 4.01 -23.60 -4.57
N VAL A 302 4.86 -24.53 -5.02
CA VAL A 302 6.18 -24.23 -5.60
C VAL A 302 6.00 -23.59 -6.97
N ARG A 303 5.24 -24.23 -7.87
CA ARG A 303 5.01 -23.76 -9.25
C ARG A 303 4.47 -22.33 -9.30
N THR A 304 3.63 -21.98 -8.34
CA THR A 304 2.96 -20.68 -8.30
C THR A 304 3.58 -19.70 -7.29
N ASN A 305 4.77 -19.98 -6.75
CA ASN A 305 5.47 -19.16 -5.75
C ASN A 305 4.58 -18.71 -4.58
N THR A 306 3.85 -19.66 -3.97
CA THR A 306 2.95 -19.40 -2.85
C THR A 306 3.68 -19.50 -1.51
N LEU A 307 3.62 -18.42 -0.73
CA LEU A 307 4.26 -18.31 0.58
C LEU A 307 3.32 -18.86 1.67
N THR A 308 3.66 -20.02 2.21
CA THR A 308 2.98 -20.59 3.39
C THR A 308 4.00 -21.14 4.40
N LYS A 309 3.54 -21.54 5.59
CA LYS A 309 4.42 -22.13 6.61
C LYS A 309 5.07 -23.41 6.05
N SER A 310 6.34 -23.61 6.36
CA SER A 310 7.17 -24.74 5.92
C SER A 310 7.50 -24.75 4.43
N ALA A 311 7.17 -23.69 3.69
CA ALA A 311 7.71 -23.49 2.36
C ALA A 311 9.21 -23.18 2.45
N ILE A 312 10.01 -23.86 1.62
CA ILE A 312 11.44 -23.61 1.50
C ILE A 312 11.63 -22.60 0.38
N VAL A 313 12.29 -21.51 0.72
CA VAL A 313 12.49 -20.34 -0.13
C VAL A 313 13.97 -20.05 -0.32
N GLN A 314 14.29 -19.37 -1.42
CA GLN A 314 15.56 -18.69 -1.58
C GLN A 314 15.40 -17.23 -1.15
N ILE A 315 16.31 -16.74 -0.31
CA ILE A 315 16.37 -15.36 0.15
C ILE A 315 17.67 -14.70 -0.29
N ASP A 316 17.67 -13.37 -0.39
CA ASP A 316 18.88 -12.59 -0.62
C ASP A 316 19.87 -12.73 0.55
N ALA A 317 21.10 -13.12 0.23
CA ALA A 317 22.18 -13.33 1.20
C ALA A 317 22.88 -12.02 1.63
N THR A 318 22.71 -10.94 0.89
CA THR A 318 23.49 -9.70 1.03
C THR A 318 23.48 -9.13 2.46
N PRO A 319 22.33 -9.02 3.15
CA PRO A 319 22.32 -8.47 4.51
C PRO A 319 23.05 -9.36 5.54
N PHE A 320 23.11 -10.67 5.32
CA PHE A 320 23.84 -11.60 6.19
C PHE A 320 25.34 -11.59 5.88
N LYS A 321 25.71 -11.49 4.61
CA LYS A 321 27.12 -11.33 4.20
C LYS A 321 27.74 -10.06 4.79
N GLN A 322 27.04 -8.92 4.68
CA GLN A 322 27.48 -7.65 5.27
C GLN A 322 27.62 -7.74 6.79
N TYR A 323 26.67 -8.40 7.47
CA TYR A 323 26.78 -8.63 8.91
C TYR A 323 28.03 -9.45 9.25
N PHE A 324 28.26 -10.56 8.56
CA PHE A 324 29.38 -11.45 8.83
C PHE A 324 30.74 -10.76 8.62
N GLU A 325 30.85 -9.99 7.53
CA GLU A 325 32.02 -9.16 7.23
C GLU A 325 32.29 -8.11 8.31
N GLN A 326 31.25 -7.43 8.78
CA GLN A 326 31.39 -6.44 9.85
C GLN A 326 31.69 -7.09 11.21
N HIS A 327 31.14 -8.28 11.47
CA HIS A 327 31.22 -8.94 12.77
C HIS A 327 32.56 -9.65 12.99
N TYR A 328 33.04 -10.36 11.96
CA TYR A 328 34.25 -11.19 11.98
C TYR A 328 35.40 -10.64 11.13
N GLY A 329 35.16 -9.66 10.26
CA GLY A 329 36.19 -9.12 9.38
C GLY A 329 36.57 -10.04 8.21
N ILE A 330 35.76 -11.08 7.95
CA ILE A 330 35.99 -12.09 6.92
C ILE A 330 34.89 -11.98 5.85
N THR A 331 35.30 -11.92 4.59
CA THR A 331 34.39 -11.92 3.43
C THR A 331 33.91 -13.34 3.12
N LEU A 332 32.59 -13.52 2.99
CA LEU A 332 31.99 -14.79 2.57
C LEU A 332 31.80 -14.85 1.04
N GLY A 333 32.11 -15.99 0.43
CA GLY A 333 31.98 -16.25 -1.01
C GLY A 333 33.21 -15.86 -1.85
N LYS A 334 33.12 -16.02 -3.18
CA LYS A 334 34.23 -15.68 -4.09
C LYS A 334 34.46 -14.17 -4.12
N LYS A 335 35.69 -13.73 -3.82
CA LYS A 335 36.13 -12.34 -4.05
C LYS A 335 36.08 -12.06 -5.55
N ALA A 336 35.34 -11.03 -5.97
CA ALA A 336 35.66 -10.37 -7.23
C ALA A 336 37.10 -9.81 -7.08
N LYS A 337 37.93 -9.98 -8.11
CA LYS A 337 39.30 -9.42 -8.16
C LYS A 337 39.25 -7.89 -8.30
N THR A 338 38.72 -7.21 -7.30
CA THR A 338 38.75 -5.76 -7.19
C THR A 338 39.60 -5.46 -5.97
N ALA A 339 40.74 -4.81 -6.18
CA ALA A 339 41.66 -4.44 -5.12
C ALA A 339 40.95 -3.49 -4.15
N GLU A 340 40.55 -4.01 -2.98
CA GLU A 340 40.09 -3.15 -1.90
C GLU A 340 41.29 -2.46 -1.28
N GLU A 341 41.26 -1.13 -1.33
CA GLU A 341 42.14 -0.23 -0.61
C GLU A 341 42.09 -0.58 0.89
N GLU A 342 43.24 -0.92 1.50
CA GLU A 342 43.32 -1.26 2.92
C GLU A 342 42.99 -0.02 3.77
N THR A 343 41.71 0.14 4.10
CA THR A 343 41.27 1.18 5.02
C THR A 343 41.83 0.92 6.42
N LYS A 344 42.53 1.90 6.99
CA LYS A 344 43.09 1.82 8.35
C LYS A 344 41.95 1.60 9.35
N LYS A 345 41.92 0.41 9.98
CA LYS A 345 40.94 0.06 11.03
C LYS A 345 41.40 0.57 12.40
N SER A 346 40.47 1.02 13.24
CA SER A 346 40.77 1.40 14.62
C SER A 346 41.28 0.22 15.45
N ASN A 347 42.23 0.45 16.34
CA ASN A 347 42.73 -0.56 17.30
C ASN A 347 41.61 -1.23 18.10
N LYS A 348 40.54 -0.48 18.44
CA LYS A 348 39.36 -1.04 19.14
C LYS A 348 38.62 -2.07 18.29
N LEU A 349 38.52 -1.82 16.98
CA LEU A 349 37.90 -2.75 16.04
C LEU A 349 38.77 -4.01 15.88
N GLN A 350 40.07 -3.85 15.69
CA GLN A 350 41.00 -4.98 15.56
C GLN A 350 40.96 -5.92 16.77
N ARG A 351 40.94 -5.37 17.99
CA ARG A 351 40.79 -6.18 19.22
C ARG A 351 39.48 -6.98 19.24
N LYS A 352 38.36 -6.37 18.82
CA LYS A 352 37.06 -7.06 18.74
C LYS A 352 37.07 -8.19 17.71
N LEU A 353 37.67 -7.96 16.55
CA LEU A 353 37.78 -8.98 15.50
C LEU A 353 38.65 -10.15 15.96
N ALA A 354 39.80 -9.86 16.57
CA ALA A 354 40.69 -10.89 17.11
C ALA A 354 40.00 -11.75 18.18
N ALA A 355 39.22 -11.14 19.07
CA ALA A 355 38.47 -11.87 20.09
C ALA A 355 37.42 -12.85 19.53
N ARG A 356 36.90 -12.59 18.32
CA ARG A 356 35.84 -13.39 17.67
C ARG A 356 36.35 -14.33 16.59
N ALA A 357 37.65 -14.30 16.28
CA ALA A 357 38.21 -15.06 15.18
C ALA A 357 38.01 -16.59 15.31
N GLY A 358 37.90 -17.11 16.54
CA GLY A 358 37.62 -18.52 16.78
C GLY A 358 36.19 -18.95 16.42
N GLU A 359 35.23 -18.03 16.46
CA GLU A 359 33.80 -18.28 16.24
C GLU A 359 33.39 -18.15 14.77
N SER A 360 34.25 -17.64 13.90
CA SER A 360 33.93 -17.35 12.49
C SER A 360 33.82 -18.59 11.59
N LYS A 361 33.78 -19.80 12.15
CA LYS A 361 33.70 -21.05 11.39
C LYS A 361 32.25 -21.39 11.11
N ILE A 362 31.84 -21.24 9.86
CA ILE A 362 30.51 -21.60 9.38
C ILE A 362 30.52 -22.94 8.64
N GLU A 363 29.37 -23.62 8.62
CA GLU A 363 29.19 -24.87 7.88
C GLU A 363 29.48 -24.67 6.39
N ALA A 364 30.21 -25.63 5.78
CA ALA A 364 30.62 -25.54 4.38
C ALA A 364 29.42 -25.41 3.40
N ALA A 365 28.31 -26.10 3.67
CA ALA A 365 27.11 -26.05 2.84
C ALA A 365 26.40 -24.69 2.88
N VAL A 366 26.45 -23.98 4.01
CA VAL A 366 25.94 -22.60 4.16
C VAL A 366 26.91 -21.62 3.51
N SER A 367 28.22 -21.78 3.74
CA SER A 367 29.28 -20.95 3.15
C SER A 367 29.23 -20.94 1.61
N ALA A 368 29.05 -22.12 1.00
CA ALA A 368 28.97 -22.26 -0.46
C ALA A 368 27.80 -21.46 -1.07
N GLN A 369 26.69 -21.30 -0.35
CA GLN A 369 25.50 -20.58 -0.83
C GLN A 369 25.75 -19.07 -0.97
N PHE A 370 26.60 -18.48 -0.11
CA PHE A 370 26.98 -17.07 -0.22
C PHE A 370 27.66 -16.73 -1.55
N GLY A 371 28.31 -17.70 -2.20
CA GLY A 371 28.86 -17.50 -3.55
C GLY A 371 27.80 -17.24 -4.62
N SER A 372 26.57 -17.72 -4.42
CA SER A 372 25.44 -17.50 -5.33
C SER A 372 24.59 -16.27 -5.00
N GLY A 373 24.86 -15.62 -3.85
CA GLY A 373 24.04 -14.53 -3.32
C GLY A 373 22.65 -14.93 -2.83
N LYS A 374 22.35 -16.24 -2.76
CA LYS A 374 21.05 -16.77 -2.31
C LYS A 374 21.23 -17.81 -1.22
N LEU A 375 20.48 -17.68 -0.13
CA LEU A 375 20.43 -18.66 0.96
C LEU A 375 19.10 -19.42 0.94
N TYR A 376 19.12 -20.70 1.27
CA TYR A 376 17.91 -21.47 1.54
C TYR A 376 17.40 -21.19 2.94
N ALA A 377 16.10 -20.94 3.05
CA ALA A 377 15.43 -20.66 4.31
C ALA A 377 14.04 -21.32 4.36
N ALA A 378 13.58 -21.65 5.56
CA ALA A 378 12.23 -22.15 5.80
C ALA A 378 11.34 -21.05 6.38
N ILE A 379 10.13 -20.89 5.84
CA ILE A 379 9.13 -19.97 6.41
C ILE A 379 8.52 -20.60 7.66
N SER A 380 8.69 -19.97 8.81
CA SER A 380 8.14 -20.45 10.10
C SER A 380 6.81 -19.79 10.46
N SER A 381 6.57 -18.59 9.91
CA SER A 381 5.35 -17.80 10.12
C SER A 381 4.15 -18.26 9.27
N ARG A 382 2.97 -17.67 9.51
CA ARG A 382 1.73 -17.92 8.74
C ARG A 382 1.27 -16.63 8.05
N PRO A 383 1.73 -16.34 6.82
CA PRO A 383 1.45 -15.08 6.13
C PRO A 383 -0.04 -14.72 6.02
N GLY A 384 -0.91 -15.71 5.82
CA GLY A 384 -2.36 -15.52 5.74
C GLY A 384 -3.07 -15.22 7.08
N GLN A 385 -2.35 -15.21 8.20
CA GLN A 385 -2.87 -14.94 9.54
C GLN A 385 -2.18 -13.73 10.19
N SER A 386 -0.85 -13.64 10.10
CA SER A 386 -0.04 -12.59 10.72
C SER A 386 0.31 -11.44 9.77
N GLY A 387 0.13 -11.61 8.46
CA GLY A 387 0.55 -10.62 7.46
C GLY A 387 2.08 -10.56 7.26
N ARG A 388 2.83 -11.52 7.80
CA ARG A 388 4.31 -11.55 7.76
C ARG A 388 4.82 -12.85 7.15
N CYS A 389 5.97 -12.77 6.48
CA CYS A 389 6.66 -13.89 5.86
C CYS A 389 8.05 -14.07 6.48
N ASP A 390 8.06 -14.41 7.76
CA ASP A 390 9.27 -14.60 8.55
C ASP A 390 9.67 -16.08 8.63
N GLY A 391 10.96 -16.33 8.81
CA GLY A 391 11.56 -17.66 8.76
C GLY A 391 12.97 -17.73 9.35
N TYR A 392 13.65 -18.84 9.10
CA TYR A 392 15.03 -19.07 9.51
C TYR A 392 15.84 -19.67 8.36
N ILE A 393 17.14 -19.40 8.33
CA ILE A 393 18.08 -19.99 7.37
C ILE A 393 18.24 -21.47 7.69
N LEU A 394 18.27 -22.31 6.66
CA LEU A 394 18.49 -23.75 6.81
C LEU A 394 19.97 -24.04 7.12
N GLU A 395 20.22 -24.84 8.15
CA GLU A 395 21.55 -25.25 8.61
C GLU A 395 21.57 -26.76 8.92
N GLY A 396 22.76 -27.36 9.00
CA GLY A 396 23.01 -28.71 9.47
C GLY A 396 22.23 -29.80 8.72
N GLU A 397 21.70 -30.76 9.48
CA GLU A 397 20.97 -31.91 8.94
C GLU A 397 19.71 -31.50 8.15
N GLU A 398 19.04 -30.42 8.55
CA GLU A 398 17.85 -29.92 7.87
C GLU A 398 18.21 -29.41 6.47
N LEU A 399 19.30 -28.64 6.36
CA LEU A 399 19.82 -28.20 5.07
C LEU A 399 20.21 -29.41 4.20
N ALA A 400 20.94 -30.38 4.75
CA ALA A 400 21.33 -31.59 4.04
C ALA A 400 20.11 -32.40 3.54
N PHE A 401 19.05 -32.50 4.34
CA PHE A 401 17.80 -33.13 3.93
C PHE A 401 17.16 -32.44 2.72
N TYR A 402 17.01 -31.11 2.76
CA TYR A 402 16.37 -30.37 1.67
C TYR A 402 17.24 -30.29 0.42
N LEU A 403 18.57 -30.20 0.56
CA LEU A 403 19.49 -30.26 -0.58
C LEU A 403 19.33 -31.59 -1.33
N ARG A 404 19.30 -32.74 -0.63
CA ARG A 404 19.04 -34.05 -1.26
C ARG A 404 17.70 -34.10 -1.99
N ARG A 405 16.64 -33.53 -1.40
CA ARG A 405 15.30 -33.48 -2.04
C ARG A 405 15.26 -32.59 -3.27
N LEU A 406 16.02 -31.51 -3.29
CA LEU A 406 16.10 -30.59 -4.42
C LEU A 406 16.94 -31.16 -5.56
N THR A 407 18.06 -31.84 -5.26
CA THR A 407 18.91 -32.45 -6.29
C THR A 407 18.28 -33.69 -6.91
N ALA A 408 17.55 -34.50 -6.14
CA ALA A 408 16.87 -35.69 -6.67
C ALA A 408 15.63 -35.39 -7.53
N LYS A 409 15.13 -34.15 -7.49
CA LYS A 409 13.93 -33.71 -8.20
C LYS A 409 14.24 -32.83 -9.42
N LYS A 410 15.46 -32.30 -9.50
CA LYS A 410 16.00 -31.68 -10.72
C LYS A 410 16.51 -32.77 -11.63
#